data_AF-A0A2V8ITG3-F1
#
_entry.id   AF-A0A2V8ITG3-F1
#
_cell.length_a   1.000
_cell.length_b   1.000
_cell.length_c   1.000
_cell.angle_alpha   90.00
_cell.angle_beta   90.00
_cell.angle_gamma   90.00
#
_symmetry.space_group_name_H-M   'P 1'
#
loop_
_entity.id
_entity.type
_entity.pdbx_description
1 polymer ?
#
loop_
_entity_poly.entity_id
_entity_poly.type
_entity_poly.pdbx_seq_one_letter_code
_entity_poly.pdbx_strand_id
1 'polypeptide(L)'
;MIYKAIILNIAALLTFASAASAQSADVTGTWTATFVTNGQSYPAKMILKKDGENTSGTISSDRGEFPISGAVSGQTVTFSFTMQGENGPIAIAMKGDVDGDAMKGTFDHGGGSGTWSASRGDAQAKEQPKRDAPPEKVDVTGTWAFSIELPNISATPTVVFKQDGESLTGEYQSQQYGGFPLKGTMKGNTIDFGFEMAIDGNALSVSYSGTVVDKDTMKGEMSYGGLADGTFTAARKK
;
A
#
# COMPACT_ATOMS: atom_id res chain seq x y z
N MET A 1 -10.71 50.76 -64.04
CA MET A 1 -11.55 50.18 -62.95
C MET A 1 -11.70 48.69 -63.25
N ILE A 2 -10.71 47.88 -62.86
CA ILE A 2 -10.76 46.88 -61.76
C ILE A 2 -11.71 45.70 -62.06
N TYR A 3 -11.11 44.60 -62.50
CA TYR A 3 -11.63 43.23 -62.46
C TYR A 3 -11.60 42.71 -61.01
N LYS A 4 -12.56 41.87 -60.61
CA LYS A 4 -12.39 40.94 -59.48
C LYS A 4 -12.96 39.56 -59.84
N ALA A 5 -12.04 38.64 -60.11
CA ALA A 5 -12.25 37.20 -60.12
C ALA A 5 -12.26 36.69 -58.67
N ILE A 6 -13.22 35.84 -58.33
CA ILE A 6 -13.30 35.16 -57.04
C ILE A 6 -12.48 33.88 -57.16
N ILE A 7 -11.30 33.86 -56.51
CA ILE A 7 -10.44 32.67 -56.41
C ILE A 7 -10.88 31.88 -55.18
N LEU A 8 -11.31 30.65 -55.39
CA LEU A 8 -11.61 29.67 -54.35
C LEU A 8 -10.29 29.05 -53.87
N ASN A 9 -9.84 29.37 -52.66
CA ASN A 9 -8.64 28.81 -52.05
C ASN A 9 -8.99 27.54 -51.26
N ILE A 10 -8.41 26.40 -51.68
CA ILE A 10 -8.41 25.12 -50.97
C ILE A 10 -7.25 25.16 -49.97
N ALA A 11 -7.54 25.10 -48.67
CA ALA A 11 -6.53 24.89 -47.64
C ALA A 11 -6.57 23.44 -47.16
N ALA A 12 -5.62 22.62 -47.61
CA ALA A 12 -5.38 21.28 -47.09
C ALA A 12 -4.54 21.41 -45.80
N LEU A 13 -5.16 21.14 -44.65
CA LEU A 13 -4.48 21.06 -43.36
C LEU A 13 -3.87 19.67 -43.20
N LEU A 14 -2.55 19.53 -43.43
CA LEU A 14 -1.80 18.33 -43.07
C LEU A 14 -1.51 18.35 -41.55
N THR A 15 -2.22 17.53 -40.78
CA THR A 15 -1.86 17.26 -39.38
C THR A 15 -0.74 16.22 -39.33
N PHE A 16 0.48 16.67 -39.06
CA PHE A 16 1.55 15.78 -38.59
C PHE A 16 1.22 15.39 -37.14
N ALA A 17 0.71 14.17 -36.94
CA ALA A 17 0.68 13.55 -35.62
C ALA A 17 2.12 13.19 -35.25
N SER A 18 2.80 14.07 -34.51
CA SER A 18 4.04 13.72 -33.83
C SER A 18 3.73 12.60 -32.85
N ALA A 19 4.08 11.37 -33.19
CA ALA A 19 4.18 10.30 -32.19
C ALA A 19 5.30 10.72 -31.23
N ALA A 20 4.93 11.38 -30.14
CA ALA A 20 5.84 11.62 -29.03
C ALA A 20 6.34 10.24 -28.59
N SER A 21 7.62 9.96 -28.85
CA SER A 21 8.28 8.78 -28.31
C SER A 21 8.20 8.88 -26.79
N ALA A 22 7.32 8.09 -26.16
CA ALA A 22 7.24 8.03 -24.72
C ALA A 22 8.58 7.49 -24.20
N GLN A 23 9.43 8.39 -23.70
CA GLN A 23 10.73 8.02 -23.17
C GLN A 23 10.52 7.18 -21.90
N SER A 24 11.10 5.98 -21.86
CA SER A 24 10.99 5.10 -20.69
C SER A 24 11.58 5.76 -19.45
N ALA A 25 10.89 5.64 -18.32
CA ALA A 25 11.24 6.24 -17.04
C ALA A 25 12.69 5.92 -16.62
N ASP A 26 13.32 6.87 -15.93
CA ASP A 26 14.66 6.70 -15.38
C ASP A 26 14.61 6.09 -13.97
N VAL A 27 14.88 4.79 -13.93
CA VAL A 27 14.91 3.98 -12.70
C VAL A 27 16.29 3.91 -12.06
N THR A 28 17.33 4.53 -12.63
CA THR A 28 18.70 4.36 -12.15
C THR A 28 18.94 4.97 -10.77
N GLY A 29 19.92 4.44 -10.04
CA GLY A 29 20.33 4.95 -8.74
C GLY A 29 19.83 4.13 -7.56
N THR A 30 19.92 4.72 -6.37
CA THR A 30 19.63 4.07 -5.10
C THR A 30 18.23 4.44 -4.63
N TRP A 31 17.46 3.44 -4.26
CA TRP A 31 16.07 3.53 -3.82
C TRP A 31 15.92 2.90 -2.43
N THR A 32 15.13 3.54 -1.58
CA THR A 32 14.64 2.97 -0.33
C THR A 32 13.31 2.30 -0.64
N ALA A 33 13.22 0.98 -0.46
CA ALA A 33 12.06 0.17 -0.78
C ALA A 33 11.38 -0.38 0.47
N THR A 34 10.09 -0.69 0.37
CA THR A 34 9.33 -1.40 1.39
C THR A 34 8.43 -2.41 0.72
N PHE A 35 8.48 -3.66 1.19
CA PHE A 35 7.62 -4.75 0.76
C PHE A 35 6.60 -5.02 1.84
N VAL A 36 5.32 -5.13 1.46
CA VAL A 36 4.23 -5.47 2.36
C VAL A 36 3.61 -6.77 1.91
N THR A 37 3.70 -7.81 2.75
CA THR A 37 3.06 -9.11 2.51
C THR A 37 2.58 -9.67 3.83
N ASN A 38 1.38 -10.27 3.84
CA ASN A 38 0.71 -10.77 5.03
C ASN A 38 0.70 -9.73 6.17
N GLY A 39 0.39 -8.47 5.83
CA GLY A 39 0.34 -7.35 6.78
C GLY A 39 1.71 -6.87 7.31
N GLN A 40 2.80 -7.60 7.06
CA GLN A 40 4.13 -7.28 7.56
C GLN A 40 4.91 -6.41 6.57
N SER A 41 5.59 -5.38 7.09
CA SER A 41 6.45 -4.49 6.32
C SER A 41 7.92 -4.90 6.41
N TYR A 42 8.56 -5.06 5.26
CA TYR A 42 9.96 -5.43 5.12
C TYR A 42 10.73 -4.32 4.39
N PRO A 43 11.54 -3.52 5.08
CA PRO A 43 12.35 -2.49 4.44
C PRO A 43 13.50 -3.11 3.65
N ALA A 44 13.82 -2.53 2.51
CA ALA A 44 14.94 -2.93 1.67
C ALA A 44 15.57 -1.71 1.00
N LYS A 45 16.77 -1.90 0.47
CA LYS A 45 17.47 -0.93 -0.37
C LYS A 45 17.66 -1.55 -1.75
N MET A 46 17.30 -0.83 -2.80
CA MET A 46 17.53 -1.25 -4.19
C MET A 46 18.54 -0.32 -4.85
N ILE A 47 19.49 -0.87 -5.60
CA ILE A 47 20.44 -0.09 -6.40
C ILE A 47 20.28 -0.56 -7.84
N LEU A 48 19.78 0.31 -8.71
CA LEU A 48 19.42 -0.01 -10.09
C LEU A 48 20.35 0.68 -11.10
N LYS A 49 20.70 -0.04 -12.16
CA LYS A 49 21.47 0.42 -13.32
C LYS A 49 20.70 0.05 -14.59
N LYS A 50 20.67 0.95 -15.57
CA LYS A 50 19.94 0.76 -16.82
C LYS A 50 20.91 0.51 -17.98
N ASP A 51 20.56 -0.42 -18.84
CA ASP A 51 21.20 -0.71 -20.11
C ASP A 51 20.12 -0.83 -21.19
N GLY A 52 19.85 0.28 -21.89
CA GLY A 52 18.70 0.39 -22.79
C GLY A 52 17.36 0.25 -22.05
N GLU A 53 16.51 -0.69 -22.48
CA GLU A 53 15.24 -1.02 -21.79
C GLU A 53 15.45 -1.98 -20.61
N ASN A 54 16.60 -2.64 -20.52
CA ASN A 54 16.90 -3.59 -19.46
C ASN A 54 17.44 -2.86 -18.22
N THR A 55 17.16 -3.42 -17.05
CA THR A 55 17.66 -2.94 -15.76
C THR A 55 18.30 -4.08 -15.00
N SER A 56 19.41 -3.81 -14.34
CA SER A 56 20.10 -4.73 -13.43
C SER A 56 20.43 -4.01 -12.13
N GLY A 57 20.70 -4.75 -11.06
CA GLY A 57 20.98 -4.12 -9.79
C GLY A 57 21.17 -5.08 -8.64
N THR A 58 21.11 -4.53 -7.44
CA THR A 58 21.05 -5.28 -6.19
C THR A 58 19.86 -4.85 -5.35
N ILE A 59 19.31 -5.79 -4.59
CA ILE A 59 18.36 -5.54 -3.51
C ILE A 59 18.94 -6.09 -2.21
N SER A 60 19.06 -5.24 -1.19
CA SER A 60 19.66 -5.59 0.10
C SER A 60 18.62 -5.40 1.22
N SER A 61 18.52 -6.38 2.11
CA SER A 61 17.65 -6.40 3.30
C SER A 61 18.36 -7.06 4.48
N ASP A 62 17.69 -7.17 5.62
CA ASP A 62 18.14 -7.98 6.77
C ASP A 62 18.29 -9.47 6.42
N ARG A 63 17.57 -9.95 5.42
CA ARG A 63 17.64 -11.32 4.87
C ARG A 63 18.80 -11.55 3.90
N GLY A 64 19.57 -10.51 3.58
CA GLY A 64 20.72 -10.58 2.68
C GLY A 64 20.60 -9.70 1.45
N GLU A 65 21.57 -9.86 0.55
CA GLU A 65 21.70 -9.12 -0.71
C GLU A 65 21.51 -10.06 -1.90
N PHE A 66 20.62 -9.68 -2.81
CA PHE A 66 20.25 -10.47 -3.97
C PHE A 66 20.43 -9.65 -5.26
N PRO A 67 20.90 -10.26 -6.36
CA PRO A 67 20.87 -9.62 -7.65
C PRO A 67 19.42 -9.46 -8.13
N ILE A 68 19.12 -8.29 -8.69
CA ILE A 68 17.82 -7.99 -9.30
C ILE A 68 18.00 -7.70 -10.79
N SER A 69 17.11 -8.24 -11.61
CA SER A 69 17.03 -7.99 -13.05
C SER A 69 15.66 -7.45 -13.39
N GLY A 70 15.52 -6.69 -14.46
CA GLY A 70 14.23 -6.17 -14.88
C GLY A 70 14.23 -5.45 -16.21
N ALA A 71 13.11 -4.82 -16.50
CA ALA A 71 12.89 -4.04 -17.73
C ALA A 71 12.01 -2.83 -17.43
N VAL A 72 12.15 -1.79 -18.25
CA VAL A 72 11.34 -0.56 -18.19
C VAL A 72 10.75 -0.27 -19.56
N SER A 73 9.43 -0.20 -19.65
CA SER A 73 8.70 0.18 -20.86
C SER A 73 7.75 1.32 -20.54
N GLY A 74 8.05 2.53 -21.03
CA GLY A 74 7.32 3.74 -20.63
C GLY A 74 7.45 3.97 -19.12
N GLN A 75 6.32 3.99 -18.41
CA GLN A 75 6.28 4.14 -16.96
C GLN A 75 6.20 2.81 -16.21
N THR A 76 5.99 1.70 -16.91
CA THR A 76 5.84 0.38 -16.28
C THR A 76 7.20 -0.30 -16.12
N VAL A 77 7.41 -0.89 -14.96
CA VAL A 77 8.60 -1.67 -14.61
C VAL A 77 8.24 -3.10 -14.27
N THR A 78 9.13 -4.02 -14.66
CA THR A 78 9.10 -5.40 -14.19
C THR A 78 10.46 -5.73 -13.61
N PHE A 79 10.49 -6.24 -12.38
CA PHE A 79 11.71 -6.71 -11.73
C PHE A 79 11.57 -8.16 -11.31
N SER A 80 12.69 -8.86 -11.21
CA SER A 80 12.76 -10.22 -10.68
C SER A 80 14.05 -10.43 -9.93
N PHE A 81 13.97 -11.12 -8.80
CA PHE A 81 15.13 -11.62 -8.06
C PHE A 81 14.82 -13.00 -7.50
N THR A 82 15.85 -13.76 -7.15
CA THR A 82 15.72 -15.13 -6.63
C THR A 82 16.29 -15.20 -5.23
N MET A 83 15.50 -15.70 -4.29
CA MET A 83 15.94 -15.98 -2.92
C MET A 83 16.04 -17.50 -2.69
N GLN A 84 16.84 -17.93 -1.72
CA GLN A 84 16.90 -19.33 -1.31
C GLN A 84 15.83 -19.60 -0.25
N GLY A 85 14.86 -20.44 -0.56
CA GLY A 85 13.88 -20.96 0.39
C GLY A 85 14.28 -22.34 0.92
N GLU A 86 13.53 -22.82 1.91
CA GLU A 86 13.75 -24.14 2.53
C GLU A 86 13.71 -25.30 1.52
N ASN A 87 12.90 -25.15 0.46
CA ASN A 87 12.70 -26.14 -0.60
C ASN A 87 13.42 -25.78 -1.92
N GLY A 88 14.42 -24.88 -1.88
CA GLY A 88 15.19 -24.45 -3.04
C GLY A 88 14.91 -23.00 -3.48
N PRO A 89 15.41 -22.60 -4.66
CA PRO A 89 15.33 -21.21 -5.11
C PRO A 89 13.89 -20.79 -5.43
N ILE A 90 13.49 -19.63 -4.90
CA ILE A 90 12.19 -19.01 -5.11
C ILE A 90 12.39 -17.74 -5.94
N ALA A 91 11.87 -17.72 -7.17
CA ALA A 91 11.84 -16.53 -8.00
C ALA A 91 10.66 -15.63 -7.59
N ILE A 92 10.95 -14.35 -7.35
CA ILE A 92 9.95 -13.34 -7.03
C ILE A 92 9.85 -12.39 -8.22
N ALA A 93 8.67 -12.32 -8.83
CA ALA A 93 8.37 -11.40 -9.90
C ALA A 93 7.60 -10.19 -9.36
N MET A 94 8.06 -9.00 -9.72
CA MET A 94 7.51 -7.73 -9.30
C MET A 94 7.10 -6.93 -10.55
N LYS A 95 5.93 -6.31 -10.50
CA LYS A 95 5.49 -5.35 -11.52
C LYS A 95 5.10 -4.05 -10.82
N GLY A 96 5.40 -2.91 -11.42
CA GLY A 96 5.00 -1.62 -10.88
C GLY A 96 5.03 -0.52 -11.92
N ASP A 97 4.77 0.69 -11.45
CA ASP A 97 4.82 1.91 -12.23
C ASP A 97 5.71 2.95 -11.54
N VAL A 98 6.37 3.77 -12.35
CA VAL A 98 7.29 4.84 -11.93
C VAL A 98 6.58 6.17 -12.07
N ASP A 99 6.63 6.97 -11.01
CA ASP A 99 6.19 8.36 -10.97
C ASP A 99 7.32 9.22 -10.42
N GLY A 100 8.17 9.73 -11.32
CA GLY A 100 9.34 10.53 -10.96
C GLY A 100 10.33 9.78 -10.05
N ASP A 101 10.43 10.24 -8.80
CA ASP A 101 11.31 9.69 -7.77
C ASP A 101 10.61 8.68 -6.83
N ALA A 102 9.44 8.19 -7.26
CA ALA A 102 8.65 7.17 -6.59
C ALA A 102 8.34 5.99 -7.51
N MET A 103 8.25 4.81 -6.94
CA MET A 103 7.77 3.58 -7.58
C MET A 103 6.77 2.88 -6.67
N LYS A 104 5.76 2.24 -7.27
CA LYS A 104 4.81 1.38 -6.56
C LYS A 104 4.41 0.20 -7.43
N GLY A 105 4.10 -0.92 -6.80
CA GLY A 105 3.71 -2.10 -7.54
C GLY A 105 3.26 -3.26 -6.67
N THR A 106 3.09 -4.40 -7.34
CA THR A 106 2.71 -5.67 -6.74
C THR A 106 3.79 -6.71 -7.03
N PHE A 107 3.87 -7.71 -6.17
CA PHE A 107 4.67 -8.90 -6.44
C PHE A 107 3.86 -10.15 -6.12
N ASP A 108 4.18 -11.22 -6.82
CA ASP A 108 3.59 -12.54 -6.62
C ASP A 108 4.69 -13.59 -6.72
N HIS A 109 4.63 -14.59 -5.86
CA HIS A 109 5.43 -15.80 -5.93
C HIS A 109 4.58 -16.97 -5.42
N GLY A 110 4.93 -18.20 -5.80
CA GLY A 110 4.14 -19.41 -5.51
C GLY A 110 3.87 -19.74 -4.03
N GLY A 111 4.23 -18.85 -3.08
CA GLY A 111 3.91 -18.91 -1.66
C GLY A 111 3.30 -17.62 -1.07
N GLY A 112 3.04 -16.56 -1.84
CA GLY A 112 2.40 -15.34 -1.35
C GLY A 112 2.42 -14.15 -2.32
N SER A 113 1.49 -13.22 -2.14
CA SER A 113 1.42 -11.95 -2.89
C SER A 113 1.55 -10.75 -1.96
N GLY A 114 1.87 -9.59 -2.53
CA GLY A 114 2.04 -8.37 -1.76
C GLY A 114 2.20 -7.12 -2.61
N THR A 115 2.35 -5.99 -1.94
CA THR A 115 2.65 -4.70 -2.56
C THR A 115 4.05 -4.26 -2.22
N TRP A 116 4.66 -3.45 -3.08
CA TRP A 116 5.93 -2.80 -2.78
C TRP A 116 5.89 -1.34 -3.19
N SER A 117 6.67 -0.52 -2.51
CA SER A 117 6.92 0.88 -2.86
C SER A 117 8.40 1.18 -2.76
N ALA A 118 8.89 2.15 -3.52
CA ALA A 118 10.26 2.64 -3.38
C ALA A 118 10.36 4.13 -3.69
N SER A 119 11.24 4.85 -3.00
CA SER A 119 11.52 6.27 -3.25
C SER A 119 13.00 6.60 -3.14
N ARG A 120 13.46 7.69 -3.79
CA ARG A 120 14.86 8.15 -3.78
C ARG A 120 14.99 9.66 -3.50
N GLY A 121 16.15 10.10 -2.98
CA GLY A 121 16.41 11.52 -2.70
C GLY A 121 15.52 12.11 -1.60
N ASP A 122 15.18 13.40 -1.69
CA ASP A 122 14.28 14.09 -0.74
C ASP A 122 12.85 13.51 -0.74
N ALA A 123 12.49 12.66 -1.71
CA ALA A 123 11.26 11.88 -1.67
C ALA A 123 11.26 10.91 -0.48
N GLN A 124 12.42 10.43 -0.03
CA GLN A 124 12.54 9.65 1.21
C GLN A 124 12.13 10.45 2.47
N ALA A 125 12.21 11.78 2.43
CA ALA A 125 11.85 12.69 3.53
C ALA A 125 10.51 13.44 3.32
N LYS A 126 9.97 13.44 2.09
CA LYS A 126 8.71 14.10 1.71
C LYS A 126 7.60 13.15 1.28
N GLU A 127 7.81 11.84 1.38
CA GLU A 127 6.88 10.82 0.88
C GLU A 127 6.50 9.80 1.97
N GLN A 128 5.95 10.34 3.06
CA GLN A 128 4.68 9.81 3.54
C GLN A 128 3.65 10.17 2.44
N PRO A 129 2.84 9.23 1.93
CA PRO A 129 2.34 9.25 0.56
C PRO A 129 1.54 10.51 0.25
N LYS A 130 1.97 11.26 -0.76
CA LYS A 130 1.12 12.21 -1.48
C LYS A 130 0.26 11.41 -2.46
N ARG A 131 -0.90 10.94 -1.98
CA ARG A 131 -1.95 10.31 -2.80
C ARG A 131 -2.69 11.40 -3.60
N ASP A 132 -3.16 11.00 -4.77
CA ASP A 132 -4.00 11.74 -5.71
C ASP A 132 -5.10 12.60 -5.04
N ALA A 133 -5.65 13.56 -5.80
CA ALA A 133 -6.70 14.50 -5.38
C ALA A 133 -7.72 13.88 -4.38
N PRO A 134 -8.20 14.67 -3.38
CA PRO A 134 -8.75 14.14 -2.14
C PRO A 134 -9.76 13.00 -2.39
N PRO A 135 -9.53 11.77 -1.87
CA PRO A 135 -10.62 10.83 -1.76
C PRO A 135 -11.66 11.49 -0.85
N GLU A 136 -12.96 11.28 -1.11
CA GLU A 136 -13.99 11.58 -0.13
C GLU A 136 -13.49 11.10 1.24
N LYS A 137 -13.43 12.00 2.22
CA LYS A 137 -12.92 11.70 3.56
C LYS A 137 -13.59 10.41 4.04
N VAL A 138 -12.81 9.36 4.23
CA VAL A 138 -13.29 8.12 4.86
C VAL A 138 -13.54 8.46 6.33
N ASP A 139 -14.81 8.61 6.68
CA ASP A 139 -15.28 8.87 8.03
C ASP A 139 -15.71 7.56 8.69
N VAL A 140 -14.93 7.09 9.65
CA VAL A 140 -15.24 5.87 10.42
C VAL A 140 -16.02 6.17 11.71
N THR A 141 -16.31 7.44 12.01
CA THR A 141 -17.03 7.86 13.21
C THR A 141 -18.36 7.15 13.34
N GLY A 142 -18.64 6.59 14.52
CA GLY A 142 -19.88 5.87 14.80
C GLY A 142 -19.64 4.50 15.40
N THR A 143 -20.71 3.73 15.47
CA THR A 143 -20.72 2.42 16.14
C THR A 143 -20.58 1.29 15.13
N TRP A 144 -19.70 0.35 15.42
CA TRP A 144 -19.37 -0.81 14.58
C TRP A 144 -19.57 -2.10 15.36
N ALA A 145 -20.14 -3.10 14.71
CA ALA A 145 -20.18 -4.48 15.18
C ALA A 145 -18.99 -5.23 14.55
N PHE A 146 -18.12 -5.79 15.38
CA PHE A 146 -17.00 -6.60 14.93
C PHE A 146 -17.35 -8.08 15.03
N SER A 147 -16.73 -8.87 14.16
CA SER A 147 -16.66 -10.33 14.23
C SER A 147 -15.19 -10.71 14.15
N ILE A 148 -14.65 -11.21 15.27
CA ILE A 148 -13.24 -11.58 15.43
C ILE A 148 -13.14 -13.10 15.40
N GLU A 149 -12.17 -13.60 14.65
CA GLU A 149 -11.82 -15.02 14.56
C GLU A 149 -10.36 -15.21 14.97
N LEU A 150 -10.17 -15.91 16.09
CA LEU A 150 -8.89 -16.43 16.58
C LEU A 150 -8.90 -17.97 16.46
N PRO A 151 -7.75 -18.66 16.47
CA PRO A 151 -7.66 -20.10 16.16
C PRO A 151 -8.66 -21.00 16.90
N ASN A 152 -9.03 -20.66 18.14
CA ASN A 152 -9.97 -21.43 18.97
C ASN A 152 -11.10 -20.60 19.57
N ILE A 153 -11.19 -19.31 19.26
CA ILE A 153 -12.10 -18.36 19.93
C ILE A 153 -12.71 -17.44 18.87
N SER A 154 -14.01 -17.21 18.96
CA SER A 154 -14.67 -16.13 18.23
C SER A 154 -15.28 -15.12 19.20
N ALA A 155 -15.31 -13.86 18.79
CA ALA A 155 -15.86 -12.78 19.60
C ALA A 155 -16.61 -11.75 18.74
N THR A 156 -17.66 -11.14 19.30
CA THR A 156 -18.48 -10.14 18.61
C THR A 156 -18.56 -8.81 19.38
N PRO A 157 -17.44 -8.10 19.56
CA PRO A 157 -17.41 -6.85 20.32
C PRO A 157 -18.09 -5.72 19.54
N THR A 158 -18.48 -4.68 20.27
CA THR A 158 -18.95 -3.41 19.68
C THR A 158 -17.89 -2.36 19.87
N VAL A 159 -17.59 -1.59 18.82
CA VAL A 159 -16.58 -0.52 18.88
C VAL A 159 -17.21 0.80 18.48
N VAL A 160 -16.96 1.84 19.25
CA VAL A 160 -17.41 3.21 18.95
C VAL A 160 -16.20 4.05 18.61
N PHE A 161 -16.09 4.51 17.36
CA PHE A 161 -15.01 5.40 16.93
C PHE A 161 -15.45 6.87 16.95
N LYS A 162 -14.50 7.73 17.33
CA LYS A 162 -14.50 9.17 17.12
C LYS A 162 -13.26 9.52 16.33
N GLN A 163 -13.45 10.08 15.14
CA GLN A 163 -12.36 10.48 14.26
C GLN A 163 -12.14 11.99 14.31
N ASP A 164 -10.90 12.40 14.56
CA ASP A 164 -10.43 13.77 14.42
C ASP A 164 -9.24 13.80 13.47
N GLY A 165 -9.53 14.05 12.19
CA GLY A 165 -8.55 13.95 11.11
C GLY A 165 -7.98 12.53 10.98
N GLU A 166 -6.69 12.40 11.26
CA GLU A 166 -5.96 11.13 11.25
C GLU A 166 -5.95 10.44 12.62
N SER A 167 -6.42 11.09 13.69
CA SER A 167 -6.48 10.49 15.02
C SER A 167 -7.81 9.79 15.26
N LEU A 168 -7.76 8.60 15.85
CA LEU A 168 -8.92 7.86 16.33
C LEU A 168 -8.89 7.72 17.85
N THR A 169 -10.03 7.98 18.45
CA THR A 169 -10.32 7.62 19.83
C THR A 169 -11.62 6.85 19.87
N GLY A 170 -11.90 6.16 20.96
CA GLY A 170 -13.14 5.42 21.04
C GLY A 170 -13.26 4.56 22.27
N GLU A 171 -14.27 3.70 22.22
CA GLU A 171 -14.54 2.71 23.23
C GLU A 171 -14.75 1.35 22.56
N TYR A 172 -13.97 0.37 23.00
CA TYR A 172 -14.12 -1.03 22.65
C TYR A 172 -14.90 -1.74 23.75
N GLN A 173 -16.04 -2.33 23.41
CA GLN A 173 -16.89 -3.04 24.34
C GLN A 173 -16.84 -4.54 24.07
N SER A 174 -16.17 -5.27 24.95
CA SER A 174 -16.22 -6.73 25.02
C SER A 174 -17.43 -7.19 25.83
N GLN A 175 -18.07 -8.28 25.40
CA GLN A 175 -19.11 -8.93 26.19
C GLN A 175 -18.55 -9.62 27.44
N GLN A 176 -17.30 -10.08 27.38
CA GLN A 176 -16.65 -10.84 28.45
C GLN A 176 -15.84 -9.96 29.40
N TYR A 177 -15.16 -8.95 28.85
CA TYR A 177 -14.13 -8.19 29.58
C TYR A 177 -14.52 -6.74 29.86
N GLY A 178 -15.70 -6.29 29.41
CA GLY A 178 -16.17 -4.92 29.61
C GLY A 178 -15.62 -3.92 28.59
N GLY A 179 -15.64 -2.64 28.97
CA GLY A 179 -15.29 -1.51 28.12
C GLY A 179 -13.84 -1.08 28.28
N PHE A 180 -13.17 -0.80 27.16
CA PHE A 180 -11.79 -0.34 27.09
C PHE A 180 -11.68 0.90 26.21
N PRO A 181 -11.01 1.97 26.67
CA PRO A 181 -10.72 3.10 25.79
C PRO A 181 -9.70 2.66 24.74
N LEU A 182 -9.98 2.97 23.48
CA LEU A 182 -9.05 2.71 22.39
C LEU A 182 -8.40 4.00 21.89
N LYS A 183 -7.21 3.84 21.33
CA LYS A 183 -6.52 4.86 20.54
C LYS A 183 -6.10 4.27 19.21
N GLY A 184 -6.08 5.09 18.18
CA GLY A 184 -5.68 4.67 16.85
C GLY A 184 -5.41 5.81 15.91
N THR A 185 -5.16 5.45 14.66
CA THR A 185 -4.87 6.35 13.56
C THR A 185 -5.58 5.91 12.29
N MET A 186 -5.93 6.88 11.45
CA MET A 186 -6.44 6.71 10.10
C MET A 186 -5.45 7.27 9.09
N LYS A 187 -5.18 6.51 8.03
CA LYS A 187 -4.41 6.98 6.88
C LYS A 187 -5.07 6.51 5.59
N GLY A 188 -5.75 7.43 4.91
CA GLY A 188 -6.60 7.08 3.77
C GLY A 188 -7.76 6.17 4.20
N ASN A 189 -7.79 4.94 3.71
CA ASN A 189 -8.75 3.91 4.10
C ASN A 189 -8.14 2.83 5.01
N THR A 190 -6.91 3.01 5.47
CA THR A 190 -6.27 2.13 6.46
C THR A 190 -6.57 2.65 7.86
N ILE A 191 -6.92 1.73 8.74
CA ILE A 191 -7.25 1.97 10.14
C ILE A 191 -6.34 1.12 11.02
N ASP A 192 -5.66 1.75 11.98
CA ASP A 192 -4.88 1.07 13.01
C ASP A 192 -5.39 1.54 14.36
N PHE A 193 -5.71 0.64 15.27
CA PHE A 193 -6.09 1.02 16.63
C PHE A 193 -5.78 -0.09 17.62
N GLY A 194 -5.73 0.25 18.89
CA GLY A 194 -5.53 -0.72 19.95
C GLY A 194 -6.02 -0.20 21.29
N PHE A 195 -6.08 -1.11 22.23
CA PHE A 195 -6.37 -0.83 23.63
C PHE A 195 -5.54 -1.76 24.51
N GLU A 196 -5.36 -1.34 25.76
CA GLU A 196 -4.70 -2.16 26.77
C GLU A 196 -5.75 -2.74 27.71
N MET A 197 -5.58 -4.01 28.07
CA MET A 197 -6.38 -4.68 29.08
C MET A 197 -5.46 -5.42 30.06
N ALA A 198 -5.92 -5.67 31.27
CA ALA A 198 -5.19 -6.45 32.25
C ALA A 198 -5.88 -7.80 32.48
N ILE A 199 -5.13 -8.89 32.39
CA ILE A 199 -5.59 -10.25 32.71
C ILE A 199 -4.69 -10.78 33.81
N ASP A 200 -5.29 -11.16 34.95
CA ASP A 200 -4.57 -11.66 36.13
C ASP A 200 -3.42 -10.73 36.60
N GLY A 201 -3.59 -9.41 36.43
CA GLY A 201 -2.61 -8.40 36.80
C GLY A 201 -1.51 -8.12 35.76
N ASN A 202 -1.49 -8.87 34.64
CA ASN A 202 -0.56 -8.63 33.53
C ASN A 202 -1.20 -7.76 32.46
N ALA A 203 -0.49 -6.70 32.05
CA ALA A 203 -0.91 -5.84 30.95
C ALA A 203 -0.78 -6.58 29.61
N LEU A 204 -1.84 -6.54 28.83
CA LEU A 204 -1.94 -7.11 27.50
C LEU A 204 -2.34 -6.00 26.52
N SER A 205 -1.53 -5.80 25.49
CA SER A 205 -1.81 -4.84 24.42
C SER A 205 -2.51 -5.55 23.27
N VAL A 206 -3.71 -5.12 22.92
CA VAL A 206 -4.48 -5.67 21.79
C VAL A 206 -4.45 -4.65 20.66
N SER A 207 -3.99 -5.06 19.49
CA SER A 207 -3.89 -4.21 18.30
C SER A 207 -4.73 -4.75 17.14
N TYR A 208 -5.23 -3.83 16.33
CA TYR A 208 -6.01 -4.09 15.13
C TYR A 208 -5.45 -3.25 13.99
N SER A 209 -5.27 -3.88 12.83
CA SER A 209 -4.85 -3.23 11.59
C SER A 209 -5.79 -3.67 10.48
N GLY A 210 -6.47 -2.72 9.86
CA GLY A 210 -7.54 -3.01 8.92
C GLY A 210 -7.64 -2.03 7.77
N THR A 211 -8.51 -2.39 6.82
CA THR A 211 -8.87 -1.55 5.68
C THR A 211 -10.38 -1.38 5.63
N VAL A 212 -10.81 -0.12 5.54
CA VAL A 212 -12.19 0.25 5.26
C VAL A 212 -12.47 -0.08 3.79
N VAL A 213 -13.39 -1.03 3.58
CA VAL A 213 -13.76 -1.56 2.27
C VAL A 213 -14.78 -0.62 1.61
N ASP A 214 -15.73 -0.13 2.41
CA ASP A 214 -16.74 0.85 2.02
C ASP A 214 -17.24 1.60 3.28
N LYS A 215 -18.24 2.49 3.12
CA LYS A 215 -18.72 3.35 4.22
C LYS A 215 -19.22 2.58 5.46
N ASP A 216 -19.66 1.34 5.30
CA ASP A 216 -20.27 0.53 6.37
C ASP A 216 -19.51 -0.76 6.64
N THR A 217 -18.41 -1.03 5.94
CA THR A 217 -17.70 -2.32 6.01
C THR A 217 -16.20 -2.13 6.13
N MET A 218 -15.56 -2.87 7.04
CA MET A 218 -14.11 -2.98 7.12
C MET A 218 -13.67 -4.39 7.51
N LYS A 219 -12.42 -4.71 7.20
CA LYS A 219 -11.81 -5.99 7.55
C LYS A 219 -10.33 -5.81 7.85
N GLY A 220 -9.75 -6.73 8.60
CA GLY A 220 -8.36 -6.65 8.95
C GLY A 220 -7.89 -7.81 9.81
N GLU A 221 -6.75 -7.58 10.43
CA GLU A 221 -6.08 -8.50 11.31
C GLU A 221 -5.97 -7.89 12.71
N MET A 222 -5.79 -8.74 13.70
CA MET A 222 -5.62 -8.32 15.07
C MET A 222 -4.56 -9.18 15.78
N SER A 223 -3.83 -8.58 16.71
CA SER A 223 -2.89 -9.29 17.59
C SER A 223 -3.30 -9.16 19.05
N TYR A 224 -3.39 -10.29 19.74
CA TYR A 224 -3.79 -10.39 21.14
C TYR A 224 -2.54 -10.42 22.04
N GLY A 225 -1.79 -9.31 22.07
CA GLY A 225 -0.57 -9.16 22.85
C GLY A 225 0.52 -10.19 22.53
N GLY A 226 0.60 -10.62 21.27
CA GLY A 226 1.55 -11.64 20.81
C GLY A 226 1.23 -13.07 21.24
N LEU A 227 0.11 -13.31 21.92
CA LEU A 227 -0.33 -14.65 22.35
C LEU A 227 -1.07 -15.39 21.23
N ALA A 228 -1.82 -14.65 20.43
CA ALA A 228 -2.55 -15.16 19.28
C ALA A 228 -2.81 -14.03 18.29
N ASP A 229 -2.80 -14.37 17.02
CA ASP A 229 -3.20 -13.49 15.93
C ASP A 229 -4.49 -14.02 15.30
N GLY A 230 -5.29 -13.10 14.77
CA GLY A 230 -6.59 -13.42 14.20
C GLY A 230 -7.02 -12.42 13.15
N THR A 231 -8.19 -12.67 12.59
CA THR A 231 -8.81 -11.77 11.61
C THR A 231 -10.07 -11.15 12.19
N PHE A 232 -10.48 -10.03 11.62
CA PHE A 232 -11.78 -9.46 11.92
C PHE A 232 -12.48 -8.97 10.65
N THR A 233 -13.81 -9.02 10.70
CA THR A 233 -14.68 -8.20 9.87
C THR A 233 -15.48 -7.27 10.77
N ALA A 234 -15.92 -6.14 10.23
CA ALA A 234 -16.71 -5.18 10.97
C ALA A 234 -17.74 -4.50 10.05
N ALA A 235 -18.94 -4.34 10.60
CA ALA A 235 -20.07 -3.69 9.95
C ALA A 235 -20.60 -2.54 10.81
N ARG A 236 -20.89 -1.39 10.19
CA ARG A 236 -21.46 -0.24 10.89
C ARG A 236 -22.88 -0.55 11.38
N LYS A 237 -23.17 -0.25 12.65
CA LYS A 237 -24.52 -0.31 13.20
C LYS A 237 -25.33 0.87 12.68
N LYS A 238 -26.54 0.59 12.19
CA LYS A 238 -27.53 1.59 11.77
C LYS A 238 -28.30 2.15 12.95
#